data_AF-A0A9D1QCA5-F1
#
_entry.id   AF-A0A9D1QCA5-F1
#
_cell.length_a   1.000
_cell.length_b   1.000
_cell.length_c   1.000
_cell.angle_alpha   90.00
_cell.angle_beta   90.00
_cell.angle_gamma   90.00
#
_symmetry.space_group_name_H-M   'P 1'
#
loop_
_entity.id
_entity.type
_entity.pdbx_description
1 polymer ?
#
loop_
_entity_poly.entity_id
_entity_poly.type
_entity_poly.pdbx_seq_one_letter_code
_entity_poly.pdbx_strand_id
1 'polypeptide(L)'
;MMKLYGAPICSTCREVKQQLDEKGIPYEYVDITESTKNLRAFLAMRDSLPAYDEAKAEGRIGIPTFVWEDGSVTLDTDWLAAGSACTDC
;
A
#
# COMPACT_ATOMS: atom_id res chain seq x y z
N MET A 1 12.11 5.65 4.55
CA MET A 1 11.08 6.15 3.63
C MET A 1 9.95 5.14 3.62
N MET A 2 8.68 5.56 3.54
CA MET A 2 7.54 4.64 3.44
C MET A 2 7.64 3.81 2.16
N LYS A 3 7.38 2.51 2.24
CA LYS A 3 7.32 1.64 1.06
C LYS A 3 5.88 1.35 0.68
N LEU A 4 5.57 1.53 -0.59
CA LEU A 4 4.28 1.19 -1.18
C LEU A 4 4.43 -0.07 -2.03
N TYR A 5 3.89 -1.19 -1.57
CA TYR A 5 3.79 -2.40 -2.36
C TYR A 5 2.51 -2.37 -3.18
N GLY A 6 2.66 -2.51 -4.49
CA GLY A 6 1.55 -2.46 -5.41
C GLY A 6 1.84 -3.19 -6.71
N ALA A 7 0.89 -3.12 -7.64
CA ALA A 7 1.03 -3.65 -8.98
C ALA A 7 0.46 -2.65 -10.00
N PRO A 8 1.13 -2.37 -11.14
CA PRO A 8 0.63 -1.47 -12.17
C PRO A 8 -0.73 -1.91 -12.76
N ILE A 9 -0.97 -3.23 -12.76
CA ILE A 9 -2.24 -3.84 -13.20
C ILE A 9 -3.41 -3.54 -12.25
N CYS A 10 -3.17 -3.06 -11.03
CA CYS A 10 -4.20 -2.72 -10.06
C CYS A 10 -4.60 -1.25 -10.21
N SER A 11 -5.88 -0.97 -10.46
CA SER A 11 -6.42 0.40 -10.53
C SER A 11 -6.22 1.17 -9.24
N THR A 12 -6.57 0.57 -8.09
CA THR A 12 -6.41 1.20 -6.77
C THR A 12 -4.96 1.58 -6.47
N CYS A 13 -3.99 0.73 -6.85
CA CYS A 13 -2.57 1.05 -6.67
C CYS A 13 -2.15 2.27 -7.51
N ARG A 14 -2.69 2.41 -8.73
CA ARG A 14 -2.42 3.57 -9.58
C ARG A 14 -3.02 4.86 -9.01
N GLU A 15 -4.25 4.79 -8.50
CA GLU A 15 -4.92 5.93 -7.85
C GLU A 15 -4.18 6.38 -6.59
N VAL A 16 -3.79 5.45 -5.73
CA VAL A 16 -2.98 5.73 -4.54
C VAL A 16 -1.66 6.37 -4.90
N LYS A 17 -0.98 5.84 -5.91
CA LYS A 17 0.29 6.39 -6.39
C LYS A 17 0.13 7.84 -6.83
N GLN A 18 -0.89 8.12 -7.63
CA GLN A 18 -1.21 9.47 -8.07
C GLN A 18 -1.49 10.41 -6.88
N GLN A 19 -2.30 9.98 -5.90
CA GLN A 19 -2.60 10.80 -4.73
C GLN A 19 -1.36 11.11 -3.88
N LEU A 20 -0.43 10.16 -3.74
CA LEU A 20 0.84 10.38 -3.05
C LEU A 20 1.71 11.40 -3.80
N ASP A 21 1.80 11.27 -5.11
CA ASP A 21 2.53 12.20 -5.98
C ASP A 21 1.93 13.62 -5.90
N GLU A 22 0.61 13.75 -5.96
CA GLU A 22 -0.12 15.03 -5.85
C GLU A 22 0.08 15.70 -4.48
N LYS A 23 0.12 14.91 -3.41
CA LYS A 23 0.37 15.40 -2.04
C LYS A 23 1.86 15.62 -1.74
N GLY A 24 2.76 15.26 -2.66
CA GLY A 24 4.21 15.38 -2.47
C GLY A 24 4.77 14.50 -1.35
N ILE A 25 4.08 13.39 -1.03
CA ILE A 25 4.51 12.47 0.03
C ILE A 25 5.62 11.57 -0.55
N PRO A 26 6.81 11.50 0.07
CA PRO A 26 7.88 10.64 -0.43
C PRO A 26 7.61 9.16 -0.11
N TYR A 27 7.68 8.30 -1.12
CA TYR A 27 7.54 6.85 -0.98
C TYR A 27 8.46 6.09 -1.94
N GLU A 28 8.80 4.87 -1.56
CA GLU A 28 9.47 3.89 -2.42
C GLU A 28 8.41 2.92 -2.97
N TYR A 29 8.18 2.95 -4.28
CA TYR A 29 7.24 2.02 -4.92
C TYR A 29 7.90 0.68 -5.20
N VAL A 30 7.30 -0.39 -4.69
CA VAL A 30 7.72 -1.78 -4.92
C VAL A 30 6.66 -2.48 -5.75
N ASP A 31 6.97 -2.71 -7.03
CA ASP A 31 6.12 -3.49 -7.92
C ASP A 31 6.27 -4.99 -7.62
N ILE A 32 5.21 -5.61 -7.09
CA ILE A 32 5.21 -7.04 -6.78
C ILE A 32 5.16 -7.93 -8.03
N THR A 33 4.80 -7.38 -9.19
CA THR A 33 4.71 -8.10 -10.47
C THR A 33 5.97 -8.00 -11.31
N GLU A 34 6.86 -7.07 -11.00
CA GLU A 34 8.11 -6.84 -11.73
C GLU A 34 9.13 -7.98 -11.55
N SER A 35 9.22 -8.56 -10.35
CA SER A 35 10.16 -9.65 -10.09
C SER A 35 9.70 -10.63 -9.00
N THR A 36 10.16 -11.87 -9.11
CA THR A 36 9.94 -12.90 -8.09
C THR A 36 10.56 -12.55 -6.74
N LYS A 37 11.60 -11.70 -6.72
CA LYS A 37 12.21 -11.18 -5.50
C LYS A 37 11.25 -10.26 -4.74
N ASN A 38 10.60 -9.33 -5.45
CA ASN A 38 9.61 -8.43 -4.86
C ASN A 38 8.39 -9.20 -4.39
N LEU A 39 7.90 -10.13 -5.21
CA LEU A 39 6.79 -11.00 -4.85
C LEU A 39 7.10 -11.83 -3.60
N ARG A 40 8.27 -12.46 -3.52
CA ARG A 40 8.68 -13.23 -2.34
C ARG A 40 8.75 -12.38 -1.08
N ALA A 41 9.28 -11.15 -1.18
CA ALA A 41 9.32 -10.22 -0.05
C ALA A 41 7.91 -9.84 0.42
N PHE A 42 7.00 -9.57 -0.51
CA PHE A 42 5.59 -9.30 -0.21
C PHE A 42 4.89 -10.49 0.43
N LEU A 43 5.03 -11.69 -0.12
CA LEU A 43 4.43 -12.92 0.42
C LEU A 43 4.91 -13.21 1.84
N ALA A 44 6.20 -13.01 2.12
CA ALA A 44 6.74 -13.20 3.48
C ALA A 44 6.03 -12.29 4.50
N MET A 45 5.73 -11.04 4.14
CA MET A 45 4.96 -10.13 4.99
C MET A 45 3.49 -10.54 5.08
N ARG A 46 2.86 -10.82 3.93
CA ARG A 46 1.45 -11.21 3.84
C ARG A 46 1.11 -12.45 4.66
N ASP A 47 2.01 -13.42 4.64
CA ASP A 47 1.79 -14.70 5.30
C ASP A 47 2.15 -14.65 6.80
N SER A 48 2.98 -13.68 7.23
CA SER A 48 3.46 -13.56 8.63
C SER A 48 2.72 -12.51 9.46
N LEU A 49 2.23 -11.44 8.85
CA LEU A 49 1.66 -10.30 9.59
C LEU A 49 0.14 -10.42 9.73
N PRO A 50 -0.42 -10.16 10.92
CA PRO A 50 -1.86 -10.26 11.17
C PRO A 50 -2.68 -9.19 10.43
N ALA A 51 -2.04 -8.09 10.01
CA ALA A 51 -2.67 -7.05 9.19
C ALA A 51 -3.27 -7.57 7.87
N TYR A 52 -2.83 -8.74 7.41
CA TYR A 52 -3.34 -9.38 6.20
C TYR A 52 -4.41 -10.43 6.47
N ASP A 53 -4.75 -10.74 7.73
CA ASP A 53 -5.67 -11.84 8.03
C ASP A 53 -7.07 -11.60 7.46
N GLU A 54 -7.57 -10.37 7.55
CA GLU A 54 -8.84 -9.97 6.93
C GLU A 54 -8.78 -10.04 5.40
N ALA A 55 -7.72 -9.47 4.79
CA ALA A 55 -7.53 -9.52 3.35
C ALA A 55 -7.45 -10.97 2.83
N LYS A 56 -6.76 -11.86 3.56
CA LYS A 56 -6.69 -13.30 3.25
C LYS A 56 -8.04 -13.99 3.40
N ALA A 57 -8.79 -13.68 4.46
CA ALA A 57 -10.12 -14.25 4.69
C ALA A 57 -11.10 -13.90 3.58
N GLU A 58 -10.97 -12.71 3.00
CA GLU A 58 -11.78 -12.23 1.87
C GLU A 58 -11.25 -12.68 0.50
N GLY A 59 -10.14 -13.41 0.45
CA GLY A 59 -9.51 -13.85 -0.80
C GLY A 59 -8.85 -12.71 -1.60
N ARG A 60 -8.59 -11.56 -0.96
CA ARG A 60 -7.88 -10.43 -1.57
C ARG A 60 -6.37 -10.63 -1.53
N ILE A 61 -5.66 -10.00 -2.46
CA ILE A 61 -4.19 -10.03 -2.52
C ILE A 61 -3.56 -9.24 -1.35
N GLY A 62 -4.24 -8.17 -0.90
CA GLY A 62 -3.75 -7.26 0.15
C GLY A 62 -2.93 -6.07 -0.38
N ILE A 63 -3.10 -5.69 -1.65
CA ILE A 63 -2.50 -4.47 -2.23
C ILE A 63 -3.57 -3.37 -2.45
N PRO A 64 -3.23 -2.08 -2.33
CA PRO A 64 -1.92 -1.54 -1.94
C PRO A 64 -1.57 -1.82 -0.48
N THR A 65 -0.28 -2.02 -0.19
CA THR A 65 0.23 -2.10 1.20
C THR A 65 1.23 -0.97 1.42
N PHE A 66 1.07 -0.26 2.54
CA PHE A 66 2.02 0.71 3.05
C PHE A 66 2.83 0.08 4.18
N VAL A 67 4.16 0.15 4.06
CA VAL A 67 5.10 -0.23 5.11
C VAL A 67 5.80 1.04 5.59
N TRP A 68 5.54 1.40 6.83
CA TRP A 68 6.07 2.61 7.45
C TRP A 68 7.48 2.38 8.01
N GLU A 69 8.16 3.46 8.35
CA GLU A 69 9.54 3.39 8.87
C GLU A 69 9.63 2.77 10.26
N ASP A 70 8.55 2.83 11.04
CA ASP A 70 8.44 2.19 12.36
C ASP A 70 8.17 0.68 12.26
N GLY A 71 8.06 0.13 11.05
CA GLY A 71 7.76 -1.27 10.78
C GLY A 71 6.27 -1.61 10.83
N SER A 72 5.40 -0.62 11.05
CA SER A 72 3.96 -0.83 10.96
C SER A 72 3.53 -1.03 9.50
N VAL A 73 2.48 -1.81 9.30
CA VAL A 73 1.96 -2.18 7.98
C VAL A 73 0.47 -1.87 7.92
N THR A 74 0.08 -1.14 6.89
CA THR A 74 -1.27 -0.63 6.69
C THR A 74 -1.76 -1.00 5.29
N LEU A 75 -3.00 -1.47 5.17
CA LEU A 75 -3.63 -1.80 3.88
C LEU A 75 -4.74 -0.81 3.51
N ASP A 76 -5.23 -0.02 4.46
CA ASP A 76 -6.23 1.02 4.20
C ASP A 76 -5.60 2.24 3.52
N THR A 77 -6.45 2.94 2.78
CA THR A 77 -6.13 4.19 2.09
C THR A 77 -6.79 5.39 2.75
N ASP A 78 -7.46 5.20 3.88
CA ASP A 78 -8.30 6.22 4.53
C ASP A 78 -7.46 7.41 5.01
N TRP A 79 -6.22 7.13 5.43
CA TRP A 79 -5.27 8.16 5.82
C TRP A 79 -4.87 9.11 4.66
N LEU A 80 -5.02 8.69 3.40
CA LEU A 80 -4.80 9.56 2.24
C LEU A 80 -5.96 10.55 2.04
N ALA A 81 -7.18 10.11 2.34
CA ALA A 81 -8.39 10.94 2.28
C ALA A 81 -8.41 12.01 3.38
N ALA A 82 -7.77 11.76 4.53
CA ALA A 82 -7.70 12.71 5.65
C ALA A 82 -7.02 14.05 5.32
N GLY A 83 -6.36 14.17 4.16
CA GLY A 83 -5.75 15.42 3.69
C GLY A 83 -6.52 16.20 2.62
N SER A 84 -7.76 15.86 2.27
CA SER A 84 -8.59 16.64 1.32
C SER A 84 -9.86 17.26 1.92
N ALA A 85 -10.07 17.13 3.23
CA ALA A 85 -11.15 17.84 3.91
C ALA A 85 -10.68 19.20 4.44
N CYS A 86 -10.41 20.15 3.54
CA CYS A 86 -10.87 21.51 3.83
C CYS A 86 -12.37 21.49 3.60
N THR A 87 -13.14 21.13 4.63
CA THR A 87 -14.58 21.37 4.65
C THR A 87 -14.79 22.57 5.56
N ASP A 88 -14.70 23.77 4.94
CA ASP A 88 -15.04 25.11 5.46
C ASP A 88 -14.19 25.64 6.65
N CYS A 89 -13.42 26.75 6.55
CA CYS A 89 -13.81 28.15 6.28
C CYS A 89 -15.00 28.65 7.11
#